data_AF-A0A962BGY8-F1
#
_entry.id   AF-A0A962BGY8-F1
#
_cell.length_a   1.000
_cell.length_b   1.000
_cell.length_c   1.000
_cell.angle_alpha   90.00
_cell.angle_beta   90.00
_cell.angle_gamma   90.00
#
_symmetry.space_group_name_H-M   'P 1'
#
loop_
_entity.id
_entity.type
_entity.pdbx_description
1 polymer ?
#
loop_
_entity_poly.entity_id
_entity_poly.type
_entity_poly.pdbx_seq_one_letter_code
_entity_poly.pdbx_strand_id
1 'polypeptide(L)'
;DDALGFSIFTSLLAVMMMGLATNWVAAGLLAFASFFYGGIYTMWLKRRTAQNIVIGGAAGAFPPMIGWAMVTGDISIESVLLFSIIFFWTPPHFWALALFANS
;
A
#
# COMPACT_ATOMS: atom_id res chain seq x y z
N ASP A 1 -4.68 -24.99 1.77
CA ASP A 1 -3.61 -24.52 2.68
C ASP A 1 -2.37 -24.02 1.95
N ASP A 2 -1.99 -24.60 0.81
CA ASP A 2 -0.80 -24.19 0.04
C ASP A 2 -0.76 -22.69 -0.35
N ALA A 3 -1.89 -22.09 -0.73
CA ALA A 3 -1.92 -20.69 -1.17
C ALA A 3 -1.62 -19.69 -0.05
N LEU A 4 -2.09 -19.95 1.18
CA LEU A 4 -1.80 -19.10 2.34
C LEU A 4 -0.33 -19.23 2.72
N GLY A 5 0.19 -20.46 2.79
CA GLY A 5 1.60 -20.72 3.04
C GLY A 5 2.52 -20.03 2.02
N PHE A 6 2.17 -20.10 0.73
CA PHE A 6 2.91 -19.44 -0.34
C PHE A 6 2.91 -17.91 -0.19
N SER A 7 1.77 -17.31 0.14
CA SER A 7 1.66 -15.86 0.33
C SER A 7 2.47 -15.36 1.54
N ILE A 8 2.47 -16.12 2.63
CA ILE A 8 3.24 -15.78 3.83
C ILE A 8 4.73 -15.91 3.55
N PHE A 9 5.16 -17.01 2.91
CA PHE A 9 6.55 -17.24 2.56
C PHE A 9 7.10 -16.14 1.63
N THR A 10 6.37 -15.82 0.57
CA THR A 10 6.79 -14.78 -0.39
C THR A 10 6.81 -13.39 0.23
N SER A 11 5.86 -13.06 1.11
CA SER A 11 5.84 -11.77 1.82
C SER A 11 7.01 -11.64 2.79
N LEU A 12 7.32 -12.69 3.56
CA LEU A 12 8.47 -12.71 4.47
C LEU A 12 9.79 -12.60 3.70
N LEU A 13 9.91 -13.33 2.59
CA LEU A 13 11.08 -13.25 1.72
C LEU A 13 11.27 -11.83 1.15
N ALA A 14 10.19 -11.19 0.71
CA ALA A 14 10.23 -9.81 0.19
C ALA A 14 10.67 -8.80 1.26
N VAL A 15 10.12 -8.90 2.48
CA VAL A 15 10.50 -8.02 3.61
C VAL A 15 11.95 -8.23 4.02
N MET A 16 12.40 -9.48 4.11
CA MET A 16 13.80 -9.81 4.41
C MET A 16 14.75 -9.27 3.34
N MET A 17 14.43 -9.49 2.05
CA MET A 17 15.24 -8.97 0.95
C MET A 17 15.31 -7.44 0.98
N MET A 18 14.18 -6.77 1.23
CA MET A 18 14.16 -5.31 1.35
C MET A 18 15.05 -4.83 2.50
N GLY A 19 14.97 -5.47 3.67
CA GLY A 19 15.77 -5.10 4.85
C GLY A 19 17.27 -5.31 4.66
N LEU A 20 17.66 -6.38 3.98
CA LEU A 20 19.06 -6.70 3.68
C LEU A 20 19.63 -5.86 2.53
N ALA A 21 18.82 -5.53 1.52
CA ALA A 21 19.28 -4.83 0.33
C ALA A 21 19.23 -3.29 0.46
N THR A 22 18.34 -2.76 1.30
CA THR A 22 18.16 -1.30 1.44
C THR A 22 18.26 -0.86 2.89
N ASN A 23 17.19 -1.01 3.68
CA ASN A 23 17.16 -0.66 5.09
C ASN A 23 15.93 -1.24 5.80
N TRP A 24 16.01 -1.28 7.13
CA TRP A 24 14.95 -1.80 7.99
C TRP A 24 13.69 -0.92 8.02
N VAL A 25 13.82 0.39 7.75
CA VAL A 25 12.69 1.33 7.71
C VAL A 25 11.78 1.02 6.51
N ALA A 26 12.35 0.89 5.31
CA ALA A 26 11.67 0.50 4.08
C ALA A 26 11.09 -0.92 4.18
N ALA A 27 11.82 -1.85 4.82
CA ALA A 27 11.31 -3.20 5.09
C ALA A 27 10.08 -3.18 6.01
N GLY A 28 10.11 -2.36 7.07
CA GLY A 28 8.97 -2.18 7.98
C GLY A 28 7.77 -1.56 7.29
N LEU A 29 7.99 -0.53 6.46
CA LEU A 29 6.94 0.08 5.62
C LEU A 29 6.35 -0.91 4.61
N LEU A 30 7.18 -1.74 3.96
CA LEU A 30 6.73 -2.77 3.04
C LEU A 30 5.89 -3.83 3.74
N ALA A 31 6.32 -4.29 4.93
CA ALA A 31 5.57 -5.23 5.74
C ALA A 31 4.22 -4.65 6.17
N PHE A 32 4.21 -3.38 6.60
CA PHE A 32 2.99 -2.67 6.97
C PHE A 32 2.05 -2.52 5.77
N ALA A 33 2.54 -2.07 4.61
CA ALA A 33 1.74 -1.92 3.40
C ALA A 33 1.15 -3.26 2.92
N SER A 34 1.93 -4.34 2.98
CA SER A 34 1.49 -5.70 2.59
C SER A 34 0.41 -6.22 3.54
N PHE A 35 0.56 -6.01 4.84
CA PHE A 35 -0.44 -6.35 5.84
C PHE A 35 -1.72 -5.49 5.68
N PHE A 36 -1.57 -4.18 5.46
CA PHE A 36 -2.69 -3.29 5.24
C PHE A 36 -3.49 -3.67 4.00
N TYR A 37 -2.82 -4.03 2.90
CA TYR A 37 -3.46 -4.48 1.67
C TYR A 37 -4.11 -5.87 1.81
N GLY A 38 -3.42 -6.86 2.37
CA GLY A 38 -3.94 -8.23 2.52
C GLY A 38 -4.99 -8.37 3.62
N GLY A 39 -4.73 -7.80 4.80
CA GLY A 39 -5.61 -7.90 5.96
C GLY A 39 -6.78 -6.92 5.91
N ILE A 40 -6.50 -5.61 5.84
CA ILE A 40 -7.54 -4.58 5.95
C ILE A 40 -8.33 -4.47 4.65
N TYR A 41 -7.66 -4.26 3.52
CA TYR A 41 -8.36 -4.06 2.25
C TYR A 41 -9.00 -5.35 1.71
N THR A 42 -8.23 -6.45 1.64
CA THR A 42 -8.68 -7.67 0.95
C THR A 42 -9.64 -8.53 1.80
N MET A 43 -9.34 -8.75 3.08
CA MET A 43 -10.21 -9.58 3.94
C MET A 43 -11.39 -8.80 4.54
N TRP A 44 -11.21 -7.53 4.90
CA TRP A 44 -12.22 -6.81 5.66
C TRP A 44 -13.08 -5.88 4.78
N LEU A 45 -12.43 -5.00 4.02
CA LEU A 45 -13.14 -3.84 3.49
C LEU A 45 -13.83 -4.12 2.15
N LYS A 46 -13.30 -5.05 1.35
CA LYS A 46 -13.81 -5.44 0.01
C LYS A 46 -15.33 -5.76 -0.03
N ARG A 47 -15.97 -6.09 1.10
CA ARG A 47 -17.39 -6.51 1.15
C ARG A 47 -18.36 -5.53 1.82
N ARG A 48 -17.93 -4.41 2.41
CA ARG A 48 -18.79 -3.67 3.38
C ARG A 48 -19.15 -2.22 3.04
N THR A 49 -18.34 -1.45 2.30
CA THR A 49 -18.54 0.02 2.22
C THR A 49 -18.02 0.69 0.93
N ALA A 50 -18.73 1.72 0.45
CA ALA A 50 -18.31 2.59 -0.66
C ALA A 50 -17.00 3.38 -0.38
N GLN A 51 -16.55 3.42 0.88
CA GLN A 51 -15.25 3.97 1.28
C GLN A 51 -14.04 3.08 0.94
N ASN A 52 -14.25 1.92 0.30
CA ASN A 52 -13.17 1.06 -0.20
C ASN A 52 -12.16 1.79 -1.08
N ILE A 53 -12.63 2.79 -1.84
CA ILE A 53 -11.78 3.56 -2.75
C ILE A 53 -10.77 4.42 -1.99
N VAL A 54 -11.16 4.97 -0.83
CA VAL A 54 -10.26 5.80 -0.01
C VAL A 54 -9.22 4.92 0.69
N ILE A 55 -9.62 3.79 1.25
CA ILE A 55 -8.69 2.88 1.95
C ILE A 55 -7.80 2.12 0.95
N GLY A 56 -8.33 1.78 -0.23
CA GLY A 56 -7.54 1.28 -1.35
C GLY A 56 -6.57 2.33 -1.89
N GLY A 57 -6.97 3.60 -1.94
CA GLY A 57 -6.10 4.74 -2.26
C GLY A 57 -4.99 4.93 -1.25
N ALA A 58 -5.25 4.75 0.05
CA ALA A 58 -4.21 4.74 1.08
C ALA A 58 -3.19 3.62 0.85
N ALA A 59 -3.68 2.41 0.55
CA ALA A 59 -2.81 1.27 0.23
C ALA A 59 -1.93 1.54 -1.02
N GLY A 60 -2.50 2.17 -2.05
CA GLY A 60 -1.81 2.53 -3.28
C GLY A 60 -0.84 3.71 -3.17
N ALA A 61 -0.88 4.47 -2.07
CA ALA A 61 0.00 5.61 -1.81
C ALA A 61 1.28 5.25 -1.04
N PHE A 62 1.40 4.02 -0.50
CA PHE A 62 2.62 3.53 0.15
C PHE A 62 3.84 3.30 -0.77
N PRO A 63 3.73 2.91 -2.06
CA PRO A 63 4.89 2.63 -2.90
C PRO A 63 5.89 3.79 -3.07
N PRO A 64 5.48 5.06 -3.30
CA PRO A 64 6.40 6.20 -3.28
C PRO A 64 7.10 6.39 -1.94
N MET A 65 6.36 6.19 -0.83
CA MET A 65 6.88 6.35 0.53
C MET A 65 7.94 5.29 0.83
N ILE A 66 7.72 4.04 0.40
CA ILE A 66 8.71 2.95 0.45
C ILE A 66 9.93 3.29 -0.41
N GLY A 67 9.73 3.75 -1.64
CA GLY A 67 10.84 4.11 -2.55
C GLY A 67 11.71 5.24 -2.00
N TRP A 68 11.10 6.24 -1.35
CA TRP A 68 11.83 7.30 -0.67
C TRP A 68 12.61 6.78 0.54
N ALA A 69 11.97 5.94 1.36
CA ALA A 69 12.62 5.30 2.50
C ALA A 69 13.80 4.41 2.07
N MET A 70 13.72 3.73 0.92
CA MET A 70 14.82 2.91 0.37
C MET A 70 16.10 3.72 0.11
N VAL A 71 15.96 4.93 -0.42
CA VAL A 71 17.11 5.78 -0.81
C VAL A 71 17.61 6.63 0.37
N THR A 72 16.69 7.18 1.15
CA THR A 72 17.01 8.16 2.20
C THR A 72 17.28 7.50 3.55
N GLY A 73 16.73 6.30 3.78
CA GLY A 73 16.83 5.60 5.07
C GLY A 73 15.91 6.13 6.16
N ASP A 74 15.10 7.15 5.87
CA ASP A 74 14.19 7.80 6.81
C ASP A 74 12.86 8.22 6.13
N ILE A 75 11.85 8.52 6.94
CA ILE A 75 10.54 9.02 6.52
C ILE A 75 10.52 10.54 6.73
N SER A 76 10.97 11.27 5.73
CA SER A 76 10.95 12.73 5.75
C SER A 76 9.61 13.30 5.23
N ILE A 77 9.41 14.61 5.43
CA ILE A 77 8.16 15.29 5.06
C ILE A 77 7.84 15.16 3.56
N GLU A 78 8.87 15.11 2.71
CA GLU A 78 8.77 14.92 1.26
C GLU A 78 8.12 13.57 0.92
N SER A 79 8.46 12.53 1.67
CA SER A 79 7.89 11.19 1.52
C SER A 79 6.39 11.18 1.83
N VAL A 80 5.98 11.90 2.88
CA VAL A 80 4.58 12.06 3.28
C VAL A 80 3.80 12.92 2.29
N LEU A 81 4.45 13.93 1.68
CA LEU A 81 3.85 14.74 0.63
C LEU A 81 3.58 13.91 -0.62
N LEU A 82 4.51 13.06 -1.05
CA LEU A 82 4.31 12.13 -2.17
C LEU A 82 3.18 11.15 -1.89
N PHE A 83 3.13 10.59 -0.68
CA PHE A 83 2.00 9.78 -0.22
C PHE A 83 0.68 10.55 -0.35
N SER A 84 0.63 11.78 0.15
CA SER A 84 -0.58 12.61 0.16
C SER A 84 -1.05 12.95 -1.25
N ILE A 85 -0.14 13.30 -2.17
CA ILE A 85 -0.49 13.61 -3.56
C ILE A 85 -1.17 12.41 -4.24
N ILE A 86 -0.59 11.21 -4.13
CA ILE A 86 -1.20 10.00 -4.70
C ILE A 86 -2.52 9.68 -3.98
N PHE A 87 -2.53 9.75 -2.65
CA PHE A 87 -3.71 9.49 -1.84
C PHE A 87 -4.89 10.39 -2.20
N PHE A 88 -4.67 11.69 -2.41
CA PHE A 88 -5.74 12.62 -2.78
C PHE A 88 -6.15 12.51 -4.24
N TRP A 89 -5.26 12.05 -5.13
CA TRP A 89 -5.58 11.86 -6.54
C TRP A 89 -6.37 10.58 -6.83
N THR A 90 -6.16 9.52 -6.06
CA THR A 90 -6.76 8.20 -6.32
C THR A 90 -8.30 8.19 -6.18
N PRO A 91 -8.91 8.73 -5.10
CA PRO A 91 -10.37 8.76 -4.92
C PRO A 91 -11.15 9.52 -6.00
N PRO A 92 -10.81 10.78 -6.36
CA PRO A 92 -11.57 11.51 -7.37
C PRO A 92 -11.48 10.88 -8.76
N HIS A 93 -10.34 10.24 -9.10
CA HIS A 93 -10.20 9.54 -10.37
C HIS A 93 -11.14 8.33 -10.49
N PHE A 94 -11.21 7.49 -9.45
CA PHE A 94 -12.12 6.34 -9.42
C PHE A 94 -13.59 6.75 -9.31
N TRP A 95 -13.90 7.85 -8.62
CA TRP A 95 -15.27 8.38 -8.56
C TRP A 95 -15.76 8.90 -9.91
N ALA A 96 -14.90 9.57 -10.68
CA ALA A 96 -15.24 10.03 -12.03
C ALA A 96 -15.58 8.86 -12.97
N LEU A 97 -14.81 7.76 -12.90
CA LEU A 97 -15.09 6.53 -13.66
C LEU A 97 -16.38 5.83 -13.21
N ALA A 98 -16.65 5.78 -11.90
CA ALA A 98 -17.88 5.18 -11.37
C ALA A 98 -19.14 5.95 -11.79
N LEU A 99 -19.05 7.29 -11.86
CA LEU A 99 -20.13 8.14 -12.38
C LEU A 99 -20.34 7.93 -13.88
N PHE A 100 -19.27 7.86 -14.66
CA PHE A 100 -19.35 7.62 -16.12
C PHE A 100 -19.87 6.23 -16.47
N ALA A 101 -19.57 5.21 -15.68
CA ALA A 101 -20.07 3.85 -15.90
C ALA A 101 -21.55 3.65 -15.54
N ASN A 102 -22.13 4.58 -14.76
CA ASN A 102 -23.53 4.53 -14.31
C ASN A 102 -24.42 5.56 -15.05
N SER A 103 -23.88 6.26 -16.04
CA SER A 103 -24.58 7.18 -16.96
C SER A 103 -24.74 6.55 -18.33
#